data_AF-A0A8T3LHE3-F1
#
_entry.id   AF-A0A8T3LHE3-F1
#
_cell.length_a   1.000
_cell.length_b   1.000
_cell.length_c   1.000
_cell.angle_alpha   90.00
_cell.angle_beta   90.00
_cell.angle_gamma   90.00
#
_symmetry.space_group_name_H-M   'P 1'
#
loop_
_entity.id
_entity.type
_entity.pdbx_description
1 polymer ?
#
loop_
_entity_poly.entity_id
_entity_poly.type
_entity_poly.pdbx_seq_one_letter_code
_entity_poly.pdbx_strand_id
1 'polypeptide(L)'
;MADVRRRRSGATDPHDRLVVGRVRGLHGLNGAVRVEVLTDDDSRFAEGSRVFPEGSSDVLTVGWVQPDVPGILVRFQEVRTREAAESLRDVYLEVERPVQGLAQGEAYWHEVIGVPVTTSAGESLGTVADVFRAGESEVYVVRGGTRGEVLVPAVRDVVRVFEPAEGRIEIDGEALGLDDEPPTRRARGRRSSRLPRGMVPERGDKPADG
;
A
#
# COMPACT_ATOMS: atom_id res chain seq x y z
N MET A 1 -4.43 -37.88 -30.78
CA MET A 1 -4.09 -36.71 -31.62
C MET A 1 -4.61 -35.47 -30.90
N ALA A 2 -3.69 -34.70 -30.30
CA ALA A 2 -4.02 -33.51 -29.50
C ALA A 2 -4.20 -32.29 -30.41
N ASP A 3 -5.35 -31.62 -30.28
CA ASP A 3 -5.64 -30.38 -30.98
C ASP A 3 -5.10 -29.21 -30.15
N VAL A 4 -3.98 -28.65 -30.61
CA VAL A 4 -3.33 -27.46 -30.04
C VAL A 4 -4.18 -26.24 -30.38
N ARG A 5 -5.05 -25.83 -29.47
CA ARG A 5 -5.71 -24.52 -29.54
C ARG A 5 -4.66 -23.43 -29.31
N ARG A 6 -4.26 -22.78 -30.40
CA ARG A 6 -3.44 -21.55 -30.43
C ARG A 6 -3.95 -20.54 -29.40
N ARG A 7 -3.13 -20.26 -28.39
CA ARG A 7 -3.25 -19.04 -27.57
C ARG A 7 -2.95 -17.84 -28.49
N ARG A 8 -3.93 -16.96 -28.71
CA ARG A 8 -3.67 -15.66 -29.31
C ARG A 8 -3.10 -14.74 -28.25
N SER A 9 -1.96 -14.15 -28.56
CA SER A 9 -1.23 -13.19 -27.75
C SER A 9 -1.97 -11.84 -27.64
N GLY A 10 -2.05 -11.32 -26.43
CA GLY A 10 -1.87 -9.89 -26.09
C GLY A 10 -2.78 -8.85 -26.74
N ALA A 11 -4.07 -8.88 -26.45
CA ALA A 11 -4.91 -7.68 -26.54
C ALA A 11 -5.53 -7.43 -25.17
N THR A 12 -4.95 -6.52 -24.40
CA THR A 12 -5.54 -6.02 -23.16
C THR A 12 -6.80 -5.25 -23.53
N ASP A 13 -7.92 -5.62 -22.93
CA ASP A 13 -9.21 -4.97 -23.14
C ASP A 13 -9.10 -3.49 -22.71
N PRO A 14 -9.52 -2.50 -23.53
CA PRO A 14 -9.53 -1.08 -23.14
C PRO A 14 -10.37 -0.81 -21.87
N HIS A 15 -11.18 -1.78 -21.42
CA HIS A 15 -11.90 -1.71 -20.15
C HIS A 15 -11.08 -2.06 -18.90
N ASP A 16 -9.81 -2.46 -19.02
CA ASP A 16 -8.92 -2.79 -17.88
C ASP A 16 -7.70 -1.84 -17.77
N ARG A 17 -7.98 -0.54 -17.77
CA ARG A 17 -6.97 0.50 -17.62
C ARG A 17 -7.29 1.40 -16.44
N LEU A 18 -6.24 1.96 -15.84
CA LEU A 18 -6.34 2.85 -14.69
C LEU A 18 -6.07 4.29 -15.11
N VAL A 19 -7.01 5.19 -14.83
CA VAL A 19 -6.81 6.63 -15.01
C VAL A 19 -5.77 7.12 -14.00
N VAL A 20 -4.70 7.73 -14.50
CA VAL A 20 -3.57 8.24 -13.69
C VAL A 20 -3.39 9.74 -13.81
N GLY A 21 -3.99 10.37 -14.81
CA GLY A 21 -3.91 11.81 -14.96
C GLY A 21 -4.88 12.37 -15.99
N ARG A 22 -4.93 13.68 -16.10
CA ARG A 22 -5.70 14.40 -17.11
C ARG A 22 -4.90 15.54 -17.69
N VAL A 23 -4.90 15.66 -19.01
CA VAL A 23 -4.26 16.80 -19.68
C VAL A 23 -5.14 18.04 -19.49
N ARG A 24 -4.59 19.09 -18.86
CA ARG A 24 -5.31 20.34 -18.57
C ARG A 24 -4.98 21.48 -19.52
N GLY A 25 -3.85 21.40 -20.21
CA GLY A 25 -3.47 22.43 -21.17
C GLY A 25 -2.16 22.14 -21.84
N LEU A 26 -1.82 22.99 -22.81
CA LEU A 26 -0.57 22.91 -23.53
C LEU A 26 0.47 23.82 -22.92
N HIS A 27 1.73 23.45 -23.08
CA HIS A 27 2.85 24.27 -22.67
C HIS A 27 3.85 24.44 -23.82
N GLY A 28 4.07 25.69 -24.24
CA GLY A 28 5.02 26.04 -25.29
C GLY A 28 4.63 25.54 -26.69
N LEU A 29 5.63 25.44 -27.57
CA LEU A 29 5.48 25.05 -28.97
C LEU A 29 6.00 23.62 -29.27
N ASN A 30 6.70 23.00 -28.32
CA ASN A 30 7.40 21.73 -28.51
C ASN A 30 6.53 20.49 -28.19
N GLY A 31 5.19 20.65 -28.16
CA GLY A 31 4.26 19.56 -27.85
C GLY A 31 4.21 19.14 -26.38
N ALA A 32 4.76 19.93 -25.45
CA ALA A 32 4.62 19.64 -24.02
C ALA A 32 3.20 19.97 -23.53
N VAL A 33 2.70 19.18 -22.58
CA VAL A 33 1.37 19.32 -21.98
C VAL A 33 1.46 19.41 -20.47
N ARG A 34 0.54 20.14 -19.86
CA ARG A 34 0.31 20.14 -18.42
C ARG A 34 -0.67 19.03 -18.08
N VAL A 35 -0.24 18.14 -17.20
CA VAL A 35 -1.02 17.01 -16.70
C VAL A 35 -1.34 17.26 -15.23
N GLU A 36 -2.62 17.19 -14.90
CA GLU A 36 -3.08 16.99 -13.52
C GLU A 36 -2.88 15.52 -13.18
N VAL A 37 -2.10 15.25 -12.14
CA VAL A 37 -1.85 13.90 -11.64
C VAL A 37 -3.04 13.47 -10.78
N LEU A 38 -3.61 12.32 -11.09
CA LEU A 38 -4.79 11.75 -10.42
C LEU A 38 -4.45 10.42 -9.71
N THR A 39 -3.16 10.15 -9.52
CA THR A 39 -2.63 8.95 -8.87
C THR A 39 -1.64 9.35 -7.76
N ASP A 40 -1.50 8.50 -6.74
CA ASP A 40 -0.52 8.68 -5.66
C ASP A 40 0.87 8.11 -6.03
N ASP A 41 1.04 7.59 -7.26
CA ASP A 41 2.27 6.98 -7.76
C ASP A 41 2.90 7.83 -8.88
N ASP A 42 3.84 8.70 -8.50
CA ASP A 42 4.55 9.60 -9.43
C ASP A 42 5.36 8.85 -10.50
N SER A 43 5.74 7.58 -10.25
CA SER A 43 6.53 6.78 -11.19
C SER A 43 5.78 6.50 -12.51
N ARG A 44 4.45 6.63 -12.51
CA ARG A 44 3.59 6.49 -13.70
C ARG A 44 3.91 7.50 -14.79
N PHE A 45 4.53 8.62 -14.44
CA PHE A 45 4.97 9.65 -15.38
C PHE A 45 6.50 9.83 -15.42
N ALA A 46 7.27 8.87 -14.89
CA ALA A 46 8.72 8.87 -15.05
C ALA A 46 9.13 8.76 -16.53
N GLU A 47 10.32 9.24 -16.87
CA GLU A 47 10.86 9.11 -18.22
C GLU A 47 10.92 7.63 -18.65
N GLY A 48 10.41 7.33 -19.84
CA GLY A 48 10.26 5.97 -20.38
C GLY A 48 8.93 5.29 -20.06
N SER A 49 8.13 5.82 -19.13
CA SER A 49 6.79 5.29 -18.83
C SER A 49 5.84 5.44 -20.02
N ARG A 50 4.89 4.50 -20.14
CA ARG A 50 3.92 4.44 -21.24
C ARG A 50 2.52 4.68 -20.69
N VAL A 51 1.81 5.61 -21.30
CA VAL A 51 0.41 5.93 -21.00
C VAL A 51 -0.42 5.86 -22.28
N PHE A 52 -1.73 5.78 -22.11
CA PHE A 52 -2.71 5.67 -23.18
C PHE A 52 -3.73 6.80 -23.03
N PRO A 53 -4.06 7.53 -24.10
CA PRO A 53 -5.23 8.41 -24.08
C PRO A 53 -6.51 7.58 -23.89
N GLU A 54 -7.43 8.05 -23.07
CA GLU A 54 -8.72 7.40 -22.83
C GLU A 54 -9.43 7.09 -24.14
N GLY A 55 -9.92 5.85 -24.26
CA GLY A 55 -10.60 5.36 -25.47
C GLY A 55 -9.70 5.14 -26.69
N SER A 56 -8.38 5.36 -26.58
CA SER A 56 -7.42 5.10 -27.66
C SER A 56 -6.52 3.89 -27.37
N SER A 57 -6.17 3.15 -28.42
CA SER A 57 -5.11 2.14 -28.36
C SER A 57 -3.70 2.73 -28.54
N ASP A 58 -3.60 4.02 -28.85
CA ASP A 58 -2.33 4.70 -29.08
C ASP A 58 -1.52 4.79 -27.80
N VAL A 59 -0.21 4.61 -27.95
CA VAL A 59 0.75 4.66 -26.84
C VAL A 59 1.45 6.00 -26.87
N LEU A 60 1.52 6.66 -25.72
CA LEU A 60 2.34 7.82 -25.49
C LEU A 60 3.47 7.47 -24.52
N THR A 61 4.71 7.68 -24.94
CA THR A 61 5.90 7.40 -24.15
C THR A 61 6.42 8.70 -23.54
N VAL A 62 6.56 8.77 -22.22
CA VAL A 62 7.12 9.93 -21.54
C VAL A 62 8.59 10.09 -21.96
N GLY A 63 8.90 11.17 -22.68
CA GLY A 63 10.26 11.50 -23.08
C GLY A 63 10.92 12.53 -22.16
N TRP A 64 10.14 13.25 -21.37
CA TRP A 64 10.61 14.22 -20.40
C TRP A 64 9.46 14.61 -19.45
N VAL A 65 9.77 14.82 -18.18
CA VAL A 65 8.83 15.27 -17.16
C VAL A 65 9.48 16.32 -16.26
N GLN A 66 8.69 17.31 -15.83
CA GLN A 66 9.12 18.30 -14.84
C GLN A 66 7.97 18.67 -13.91
N PRO A 67 8.23 18.87 -12.61
CA PRO A 67 7.24 19.42 -11.68
C PRO A 67 6.70 20.78 -12.13
N ASP A 68 5.41 21.00 -11.88
CA ASP A 68 4.71 22.25 -12.18
C ASP A 68 3.57 22.45 -11.17
N VAL A 69 3.02 23.65 -11.04
CA VAL A 69 1.93 23.88 -10.06
C VAL A 69 0.73 24.54 -10.72
N PRO A 70 -0.45 23.90 -10.73
CA PRO A 70 -0.71 22.52 -10.29
C PRO A 70 -0.25 21.46 -11.32
N GLY A 71 0.28 20.33 -10.85
CA GLY A 71 0.50 19.11 -11.65
C GLY A 71 1.94 18.89 -12.12
N ILE A 72 2.10 18.46 -13.37
CA ILE A 72 3.40 18.21 -14.01
C ILE A 72 3.37 18.67 -15.47
N LEU A 73 4.53 19.02 -16.02
CA LEU A 73 4.73 19.17 -17.45
C LEU A 73 5.31 17.87 -18.01
N VAL A 74 4.69 17.36 -19.07
CA VAL A 74 5.10 16.12 -19.73
C VAL A 74 5.29 16.39 -21.22
N ARG A 75 6.36 15.83 -21.77
CA ARG A 75 6.54 15.73 -23.22
C ARG A 75 6.58 14.27 -23.62
N PHE A 76 5.69 13.90 -24.54
CA PHE A 76 5.66 12.55 -25.10
C PHE A 76 6.54 12.46 -26.35
N GLN A 77 7.14 11.30 -26.60
CA GLN A 77 8.02 11.10 -27.75
C GLN A 77 7.27 11.21 -29.09
N GLU A 78 6.00 10.84 -29.07
CA GLU A 78 5.05 10.80 -30.18
C GLU A 78 4.39 12.17 -30.43
N VAL A 79 4.38 13.04 -29.42
CA VAL A 79 3.74 14.37 -29.47
C VAL A 79 4.83 15.44 -29.60
N ARG A 80 5.13 15.82 -30.84
CA ARG A 80 6.22 16.77 -31.17
C ARG A 80 5.76 18.14 -31.63
N THR A 81 4.46 18.30 -31.89
CA THR A 81 3.88 19.55 -32.39
C THR A 81 2.80 20.06 -31.46
N ARG A 82 2.50 21.35 -31.55
CA ARG A 82 1.41 21.98 -30.80
C ARG A 82 0.07 21.37 -31.16
N GLU A 83 -0.16 21.08 -32.44
CA GLU A 83 -1.41 20.53 -32.96
C GLU A 83 -1.69 19.14 -32.36
N ALA A 84 -0.66 18.28 -32.30
CA ALA A 84 -0.77 16.96 -31.67
C ALA A 84 -1.00 17.06 -30.15
N ALA A 85 -0.40 18.04 -29.49
CA ALA A 85 -0.67 18.30 -28.07
C ALA A 85 -2.09 18.84 -27.83
N GLU A 86 -2.65 19.60 -28.77
CA GLU A 86 -4.02 20.15 -28.64
C GLU A 86 -5.07 19.04 -28.73
N SER A 87 -4.83 18.00 -29.56
CA SER A 87 -5.72 16.83 -29.60
C SER A 87 -5.77 16.04 -28.28
N LEU A 88 -4.82 16.24 -27.38
CA LEU A 88 -4.82 15.60 -26.06
C LEU A 88 -5.49 16.46 -24.99
N ARG A 89 -5.94 17.68 -25.30
CA ARG A 89 -6.54 18.56 -24.32
C ARG A 89 -7.78 17.93 -23.69
N ASP A 90 -7.85 17.99 -22.36
CA ASP A 90 -8.92 17.43 -21.54
C ASP A 90 -9.06 15.90 -21.59
N VAL A 91 -8.17 15.20 -22.31
CA VAL A 91 -8.14 13.74 -22.38
C VAL A 91 -7.55 13.17 -21.10
N TYR A 92 -8.17 12.11 -20.59
CA TYR A 92 -7.62 11.32 -19.49
C TYR A 92 -6.47 10.45 -20.00
N LEU A 93 -5.44 10.33 -19.18
CA LEU A 93 -4.30 9.47 -19.41
C LEU A 93 -4.44 8.25 -18.52
N GLU A 94 -4.32 7.10 -19.15
CA GLU A 94 -4.48 5.80 -18.55
C GLU A 94 -3.16 5.03 -18.60
N VAL A 95 -2.98 4.12 -17.66
CA VAL A 95 -1.98 3.06 -17.79
C VAL A 95 -2.70 1.73 -17.89
N GLU A 96 -2.07 0.76 -18.55
CA GLU A 96 -2.52 -0.61 -18.38
C GLU A 96 -2.57 -0.91 -16.89
N ARG A 97 -3.71 -1.45 -16.43
CA ARG A 97 -3.67 -2.13 -15.13
C ARG A 97 -2.55 -3.16 -15.27
N PRO A 98 -1.62 -3.24 -14.30
CA PRO A 98 -0.56 -4.23 -14.39
C PRO A 98 -1.20 -5.59 -14.68
N VAL A 99 -0.92 -6.13 -15.88
CA VAL A 99 -1.46 -7.41 -16.40
C VAL A 99 -1.04 -8.58 -15.52
N GLN A 100 -0.05 -8.32 -14.68
CA GLN A 100 0.35 -9.18 -13.59
C GLN A 100 -0.32 -8.61 -12.35
N GLY A 101 -1.19 -9.40 -11.71
CA GLY A 101 -1.38 -9.24 -10.27
C GLY A 101 -0.03 -8.96 -9.64
N LEU A 102 0.00 -7.96 -8.76
CA LEU A 102 1.12 -7.54 -7.93
C LEU A 102 2.26 -8.57 -7.89
N ALA A 103 3.50 -8.14 -8.14
CA ALA A 103 4.64 -9.06 -8.26
C ALA A 103 4.58 -10.09 -7.13
N GLN A 104 4.84 -11.38 -7.38
CA GLN A 104 4.69 -12.44 -6.37
C GLN A 104 5.25 -11.98 -5.00
N GLY A 105 4.35 -11.66 -4.04
CA GLY A 105 4.72 -11.05 -2.76
C GLY A 105 4.23 -9.61 -2.50
N GLU A 106 3.57 -8.96 -3.46
CA GLU A 106 2.97 -7.63 -3.30
C GLU A 106 1.45 -7.77 -3.14
N ALA A 107 0.85 -7.04 -2.19
CA ALA A 107 -0.61 -6.97 -1.97
C ALA A 107 -0.98 -5.55 -1.56
N TYR A 108 -2.20 -5.10 -1.86
CA TYR A 108 -2.68 -3.85 -1.28
C TYR A 108 -2.84 -4.00 0.23
N TRP A 109 -2.58 -2.96 1.02
CA TRP A 109 -2.66 -3.07 2.49
C TRP A 109 -4.03 -3.54 2.99
N HIS A 110 -5.11 -3.15 2.31
CA HIS A 110 -6.46 -3.60 2.66
C HIS A 110 -6.70 -5.10 2.41
N GLU A 111 -5.89 -5.74 1.58
CA GLU A 111 -5.93 -7.19 1.34
C GLU A 111 -5.10 -7.96 2.38
N VAL A 112 -4.12 -7.30 3.00
CA VAL A 112 -3.22 -7.90 4.00
C VAL A 112 -3.79 -7.78 5.41
N ILE A 113 -4.45 -6.67 5.73
CA ILE A 113 -5.06 -6.46 7.06
C ILE A 113 -6.09 -7.56 7.35
N GLY A 114 -5.98 -8.17 8.51
CA GLY A 114 -6.83 -9.26 8.99
C GLY A 114 -6.33 -10.66 8.64
N VAL A 115 -5.32 -10.80 7.78
CA VAL A 115 -4.76 -12.10 7.38
C VAL A 115 -4.00 -12.74 8.55
N PRO A 116 -4.22 -14.02 8.86
CA PRO A 116 -3.47 -14.73 9.90
C PRO A 116 -2.02 -14.99 9.47
N VAL A 117 -1.11 -14.84 10.44
CA VAL A 117 0.33 -15.02 10.28
C VAL A 117 0.80 -16.20 11.12
N THR A 118 1.57 -17.10 10.49
CA THR A 118 2.14 -18.29 11.13
C THR A 118 3.64 -18.39 10.89
N THR A 119 4.37 -19.07 11.77
CA THR A 119 5.77 -19.42 11.51
C THR A 119 5.86 -20.72 10.71
N SER A 120 7.01 -20.97 10.06
CA SER A 120 7.29 -22.27 9.41
C SER A 120 7.27 -23.49 10.36
N ALA A 121 7.36 -23.26 11.67
CA ALA A 121 7.18 -24.28 12.70
C ALA A 121 5.69 -24.52 13.07
N GLY A 122 4.77 -23.78 12.45
CA GLY A 122 3.32 -23.86 12.69
C GLY A 122 2.82 -23.05 13.88
N GLU A 123 3.64 -22.16 14.47
CA GLU A 123 3.20 -21.28 15.55
C GLU A 123 2.32 -20.16 14.99
N SER A 124 1.16 -19.93 15.61
CA SER A 124 0.27 -18.82 15.25
C SER A 124 0.70 -17.52 15.96
N LEU A 125 1.05 -16.49 15.17
CA LEU A 125 1.48 -15.18 15.67
C LEU A 125 0.32 -14.19 15.82
N GLY A 126 -0.85 -14.52 15.26
CA GLY A 126 -2.04 -13.68 15.27
C GLY A 126 -2.44 -13.26 13.87
N THR A 127 -3.01 -12.06 13.72
CA THR A 127 -3.41 -11.48 12.43
C THR A 127 -2.74 -10.13 12.20
N VAL A 128 -2.58 -9.74 10.94
CA VAL A 128 -2.08 -8.40 10.59
C VAL A 128 -3.12 -7.36 11.01
N ALA A 129 -2.74 -6.49 11.94
CA ALA A 129 -3.58 -5.43 12.47
C ALA A 129 -3.33 -4.08 11.79
N ASP A 130 -2.13 -3.86 11.25
CA ASP A 130 -1.73 -2.63 10.59
C ASP A 130 -0.53 -2.86 9.67
N VAL A 131 -0.30 -1.95 8.73
CA VAL A 131 0.84 -1.95 7.80
C VAL A 131 1.43 -0.54 7.74
N PHE A 132 2.74 -0.42 7.89
CA PHE A 132 3.45 0.85 7.70
C PHE A 132 4.75 0.66 6.92
N ARG A 133 5.30 1.75 6.38
CA ARG A 133 6.60 1.75 5.71
C ARG A 133 7.71 2.19 6.64
N ALA A 134 8.80 1.42 6.67
CA ALA A 134 10.05 1.75 7.32
C ALA A 134 11.16 1.83 6.26
N GLY A 135 11.44 3.02 5.75
CA GLY A 135 12.35 3.22 4.61
C GLY A 135 11.72 2.69 3.31
N GLU A 136 12.43 1.80 2.63
CA GLU A 136 11.99 1.15 1.37
C GLU A 136 11.23 -0.16 1.60
N SER A 137 11.02 -0.58 2.85
CA SER A 137 10.34 -1.83 3.19
C SER A 137 9.03 -1.61 3.93
N GLU A 138 8.06 -2.48 3.69
CA GLU A 138 6.82 -2.54 4.45
C GLU A 138 7.00 -3.38 5.70
N VAL A 139 6.28 -3.05 6.76
CA VAL A 139 6.31 -3.73 8.04
C VAL A 139 4.87 -4.01 8.47
N TYR A 140 4.57 -5.28 8.70
CA TYR A 140 3.27 -5.73 9.20
C TYR A 140 3.28 -5.74 10.73
N VAL A 141 2.25 -5.15 11.33
CA VAL A 141 2.01 -5.19 12.77
C VAL A 141 1.07 -6.36 13.04
N VAL A 142 1.61 -7.46 13.55
CA VAL A 142 0.83 -8.67 13.86
C VAL A 142 0.44 -8.67 15.33
N ARG A 143 -0.83 -8.93 15.62
CA ARG A 143 -1.37 -8.96 17.00
C ARG A 143 -2.29 -10.14 17.21
N GLY A 144 -2.47 -10.51 18.48
CA GLY A 144 -3.46 -11.52 18.90
C GLY A 144 -2.89 -12.92 19.11
N GLY A 145 -1.61 -13.15 18.82
CA GLY A 145 -0.90 -14.38 19.16
C GLY A 145 -0.40 -14.43 20.62
N THR A 146 0.24 -15.54 20.97
CA THR A 146 0.84 -15.80 22.30
C THR A 146 1.96 -14.82 22.66
N ARG A 147 2.64 -14.26 21.65
CA ARG A 147 3.80 -13.36 21.78
C ARG A 147 3.44 -11.88 21.93
N GLY A 148 2.17 -11.50 21.82
CA GLY A 148 1.74 -10.10 21.86
C GLY A 148 1.80 -9.43 20.48
N GLU A 149 2.42 -8.25 20.40
CA GLU A 149 2.62 -7.53 19.14
C GLU A 149 3.96 -7.95 18.52
N VAL A 150 3.95 -8.30 17.24
CA VAL A 150 5.13 -8.72 16.48
C VAL A 150 5.23 -7.85 15.23
N LEU A 151 6.42 -7.30 14.98
CA LEU A 151 6.71 -6.54 13.76
C LEU A 151 7.37 -7.47 12.75
N VAL A 152 6.77 -7.57 11.57
CA VAL A 152 7.21 -8.47 10.50
C VAL A 152 7.59 -7.63 9.28
N PRO A 153 8.88 -7.45 8.99
CA PRO A 153 9.32 -6.83 7.74
C PRO A 153 8.90 -7.69 6.53
N ALA A 154 8.28 -7.07 5.54
CA ALA A 154 7.81 -7.70 4.31
C ALA A 154 8.97 -7.92 3.32
N VAL A 155 9.99 -8.65 3.74
CA VAL A 155 11.18 -8.97 2.95
C VAL A 155 11.28 -10.49 2.73
N ARG A 156 11.92 -10.89 1.63
CA ARG A 156 11.99 -12.30 1.18
C ARG A 156 12.67 -13.24 2.18
N ASP A 157 13.53 -12.71 3.03
CA ASP A 157 14.22 -13.48 4.06
C ASP A 157 13.31 -13.80 5.25
N VAL A 158 12.25 -13.00 5.45
CA VAL A 158 11.29 -13.14 6.56
C VAL A 158 9.98 -13.76 6.09
N VAL A 159 9.39 -13.30 4.99
CA VAL A 159 8.10 -13.82 4.50
C VAL A 159 8.34 -14.98 3.52
N ARG A 160 7.96 -16.19 3.91
CA ARG A 160 8.16 -17.43 3.15
C ARG A 160 6.97 -17.78 2.25
N VAL A 161 5.75 -17.55 2.74
CA VAL A 161 4.50 -17.73 1.98
C VAL A 161 3.67 -16.45 2.09
N PHE A 162 3.19 -15.96 0.96
CA PHE A 162 2.40 -14.74 0.88
C PHE A 162 1.21 -14.93 -0.05
N GLU A 163 0.09 -15.34 0.54
CA GLU A 163 -1.17 -15.66 -0.14
C GLU A 163 -2.34 -14.95 0.57
N PRO A 164 -2.35 -13.60 0.66
CA PRO A 164 -3.36 -12.86 1.42
C PRO A 164 -4.79 -13.07 0.89
N ALA A 165 -4.96 -13.27 -0.42
CA ALA A 165 -6.25 -13.62 -1.03
C ALA A 165 -6.79 -14.99 -0.55
N GLU A 166 -5.91 -15.90 -0.15
CA GLU A 166 -6.27 -17.20 0.45
C GLU A 166 -6.28 -17.13 1.99
N GLY A 167 -6.01 -15.95 2.55
CA GLY A 167 -5.97 -15.73 3.99
C GLY A 167 -4.78 -16.40 4.66
N ARG A 168 -3.60 -16.45 4.01
CA ARG A 168 -2.42 -17.10 4.55
C ARG A 168 -1.14 -16.28 4.37
N ILE A 169 -0.44 -16.02 5.46
CA ILE A 169 0.94 -15.53 5.48
C ILE A 169 1.78 -16.44 6.39
N GLU A 170 2.91 -16.90 5.86
CA GLU A 170 3.89 -17.71 6.61
C GLU A 170 5.24 -17.00 6.64
N ILE A 171 5.87 -16.98 7.81
CA ILE A 171 7.14 -16.31 8.03
C ILE A 171 8.19 -17.26 8.61
N ASP A 172 9.44 -16.89 8.41
CA ASP A 172 10.58 -17.48 9.07
C ASP A 172 10.72 -16.90 10.48
N GLY A 173 10.44 -17.73 11.49
CA GLY A 173 10.58 -17.36 12.89
C GLY A 173 12.03 -17.15 13.31
N GLU A 174 12.97 -17.93 12.75
CA GLU A 174 14.39 -17.87 13.08
C GLU A 174 15.01 -16.57 12.57
N ALA A 175 14.63 -16.16 11.35
CA ALA A 175 15.04 -14.86 10.79
C ALA A 175 14.59 -13.66 11.65
N LEU A 176 13.52 -13.82 12.44
CA LEU A 176 13.01 -12.82 13.38
C LEU A 176 13.45 -13.05 14.83
N GLY A 177 14.28 -14.06 15.10
CA GLY A 177 14.70 -14.41 16.45
C GLY A 177 13.55 -14.85 17.36
N LEU A 178 12.53 -15.51 16.79
CA LEU A 178 11.36 -16.02 17.50
C LEU A 178 11.55 -17.45 18.04
N ASP A 179 12.74 -18.05 17.91
CA ASP A 179 12.95 -19.45 18.33
C ASP A 179 12.99 -19.64 19.86
N ASP A 180 13.13 -18.54 20.60
CA ASP A 180 13.03 -18.54 22.06
C ASP A 180 11.56 -18.70 22.53
N GLU A 181 11.38 -19.39 23.66
CA GLU A 181 10.09 -19.61 24.32
C GLU A 181 9.34 -18.27 24.48
N PRO A 182 8.04 -18.19 24.10
CA PRO A 182 7.30 -16.94 24.10
C PRO A 182 7.39 -16.26 25.49
N PRO A 183 7.57 -14.93 25.55
CA PRO A 183 7.69 -14.23 26.82
C PRO A 183 6.45 -14.54 27.67
N THR A 184 6.65 -15.23 28.79
CA THR A 184 5.55 -15.56 29.69
C THR A 184 4.90 -14.27 30.15
N ARG A 185 3.65 -14.05 29.71
CA ARG A 185 2.88 -12.85 30.05
C ARG A 185 2.77 -12.77 31.57
N ARG A 186 3.61 -11.95 32.21
CA ARG A 186 3.44 -11.60 33.62
C ARG A 186 2.03 -11.05 33.78
N ALA A 187 1.20 -11.79 34.51
CA ALA A 187 -0.17 -11.40 34.83
C ALA A 187 -0.13 -9.97 35.37
N ARG A 188 -0.75 -9.03 34.65
CA ARG A 188 -1.05 -7.70 35.21
C ARG A 188 -1.88 -7.95 36.45
N GLY A 189 -1.25 -7.77 37.60
CA GLY A 189 -1.89 -7.91 38.90
C GLY A 189 -3.17 -7.11 38.90
N ARG A 190 -4.28 -7.81 39.10
CA ARG A 190 -5.54 -7.21 39.53
C ARG A 190 -5.21 -6.39 40.79
N ARG A 191 -5.16 -5.07 40.66
CA ARG A 191 -5.30 -4.20 41.84
C ARG A 191 -6.74 -4.35 42.30
N SER A 192 -6.96 -5.30 43.20
CA SER A 192 -8.15 -5.38 44.01
C SER A 192 -8.28 -4.08 44.78
N SER A 193 -9.21 -3.21 44.37
CA SER A 193 -9.72 -2.13 45.20
C SER A 193 -10.52 -2.74 46.34
N ARG A 194 -9.82 -3.24 47.37
CA ARG A 194 -10.41 -3.44 48.70
C ARG A 194 -10.58 -2.06 49.32
N LEU A 195 -11.78 -1.50 49.22
CA LEU A 195 -12.21 -0.44 50.13
C LEU A 195 -12.43 -1.08 51.50
N PRO A 196 -11.73 -0.66 52.57
CA PRO A 196 -12.12 -1.04 53.91
C PRO A 196 -13.39 -0.27 54.31
N ARG A 197 -14.37 -1.00 54.87
CA ARG A 197 -15.55 -0.42 55.52
C ARG A 197 -15.13 0.21 56.86
N GLY A 198 -15.57 1.46 57.05
CA GLY A 198 -16.04 1.99 58.34
C GLY A 198 -14.99 2.52 59.32
N MET A 199 -15.02 3.84 59.55
CA MET A 199 -15.15 4.41 60.91
C MET A 199 -15.48 5.91 60.80
N VAL A 200 -16.62 6.32 61.36
CA VAL A 200 -16.91 7.72 61.73
C VAL A 200 -16.34 7.93 63.13
N PRO A 201 -15.76 9.10 63.44
CA PRO A 201 -16.33 9.85 64.56
C PRO A 201 -16.51 11.35 64.26
N GLU A 202 -17.53 11.88 64.92
CA GLU A 202 -17.97 13.27 64.94
C GLU A 202 -16.97 14.25 65.61
N ARG A 203 -17.31 15.55 65.43
CA ARG A 203 -17.06 16.74 66.27
C ARG A 203 -15.74 17.50 66.07
N GLY A 204 -15.89 18.81 65.93
CA GLY A 204 -14.82 19.78 66.13
C GLY A 204 -15.09 21.14 65.48
N ASP A 205 -16.10 21.83 65.97
CA ASP A 205 -16.35 23.26 65.77
C ASP A 205 -15.04 24.09 65.82
N LYS A 206 -14.85 25.02 64.87
CA LYS A 206 -13.83 26.06 64.99
C LYS A 206 -14.44 27.43 64.67
N PRO A 207 -14.22 28.42 65.53
CA PRO A 207 -14.84 29.73 65.43
C PRO A 207 -14.21 30.57 64.32
N ALA A 208 -15.02 31.45 63.75
CA ALA A 208 -14.56 32.61 63.00
C ALA A 208 -13.90 33.59 63.97
N ASP A 209 -12.69 34.03 63.63
CA ASP A 209 -12.05 35.19 64.25
C ASP A 209 -11.21 35.89 63.18
N GLY A 210 -11.45 37.19 62.99
CA GLY A 210 -10.64 38.11 62.20
C GLY A 210 -11.31 38.68 60.95
#